data_AF-A0A2H1G3K6-F1
#
_entry.id   AF-A0A2H1G3K6-F1
#
_cell.length_a   1.000
_cell.length_b   1.000
_cell.length_c   1.000
_cell.angle_alpha   90.00
_cell.angle_beta   90.00
_cell.angle_gamma   90.00
#
_symmetry.space_group_name_H-M   'P 1'
#
loop_
_entity.id
_entity.type
_entity.pdbx_description
1 polymer ?
#
loop_
_entity_poly.entity_id
_entity_poly.type
_entity_poly.pdbx_seq_one_letter_code
_entity_poly.pdbx_strand_id
1 'polypeptide(L)'
;MDFVYAYIDNIVVRSRTLEEHKTYLRAMFKRLDKKRVSLAPDKAFVGFLCVRLLGQMVDGVGFTTDAERITALKNIKKPTDAAGLERYLGLTSYLRSKIPYYGTITEPLYAAKVDAQARAPPKGHKRKSYIAS
;
A
#
# COMPACT_ATOMS: atom_id res chain seq x y z
N MET A 1 21.08 -0.51 -13.47
CA MET A 1 20.02 0.01 -14.38
C MET A 1 19.09 0.76 -13.48
N ASP A 2 19.47 1.98 -13.11
CA ASP A 2 18.93 2.63 -11.90
C ASP A 2 17.61 3.37 -12.16
N PHE A 3 17.06 3.13 -13.35
CA PHE A 3 15.81 3.67 -13.90
C PHE A 3 14.72 2.59 -14.05
N VAL A 4 15.04 1.31 -13.81
CA VAL A 4 14.08 0.20 -13.86
C VAL A 4 13.87 -0.36 -12.46
N TYR A 5 12.61 -0.44 -12.05
CA TYR A 5 12.19 -1.09 -10.80
C TYR A 5 11.32 -2.28 -11.14
N ALA A 6 11.56 -3.41 -10.47
CA ALA A 6 10.77 -4.61 -10.62
C ALA A 6 10.18 -5.01 -9.27
N TYR A 7 8.89 -5.31 -9.25
CA TYR A 7 8.20 -5.88 -8.10
C TYR A 7 7.32 -7.03 -8.57
N ILE A 8 7.75 -8.26 -8.30
CA ILE A 8 7.13 -9.51 -8.76
C ILE A 8 6.98 -9.50 -10.29
N ASP A 9 5.78 -9.24 -10.79
CA ASP A 9 5.35 -9.22 -12.18
C ASP A 9 5.33 -7.82 -12.80
N ASN A 10 5.44 -6.77 -11.96
CA ASN A 10 5.38 -5.39 -12.40
C ASN A 10 6.78 -4.84 -12.67
N ILE A 11 6.97 -4.24 -13.85
CA ILE A 11 8.18 -3.51 -14.22
C ILE A 11 7.82 -2.04 -14.45
N VAL A 12 8.58 -1.16 -13.82
CA VAL A 12 8.38 0.30 -13.89
C VAL A 12 9.65 0.95 -14.38
N VAL A 13 9.53 1.77 -15.42
CA VAL A 13 10.63 2.55 -16.00
C VAL A 13 10.39 4.02 -15.73
N ARG A 14 11.34 4.69 -15.04
CA ARG A 14 11.29 6.14 -14.78
C ARG A 14 12.32 6.88 -15.62
N SER A 15 11.99 8.09 -16.06
CA SER A 15 12.88 8.96 -16.83
C SER A 15 12.48 10.43 -16.61
N ARG A 16 13.36 11.38 -16.93
CA ARG A 16 13.05 12.82 -16.81
C ARG A 16 12.54 13.40 -18.12
N THR A 17 12.94 12.82 -19.26
CA THR A 17 12.52 13.25 -20.59
C THR A 17 12.01 12.08 -21.42
N LEU A 18 11.28 12.38 -22.50
CA LEU A 18 10.81 11.35 -23.44
C LEU A 18 11.96 10.65 -24.17
N GLU A 19 13.04 11.38 -24.49
CA GLU A 19 14.20 10.81 -25.18
C GLU A 19 15.00 9.86 -24.28
N GLU A 20 15.16 10.20 -23.01
CA GLU A 20 15.66 9.26 -22.01
C GLU A 20 14.75 8.03 -21.91
N HIS A 21 13.43 8.24 -21.86
CA HIS A 21 12.46 7.15 -21.73
C HIS A 21 12.59 6.15 -22.89
N LYS A 22 12.66 6.64 -24.13
CA LYS A 22 12.88 5.80 -25.33
C LYS A 22 14.15 4.98 -25.21
N THR A 23 15.24 5.61 -24.77
CA THR A 23 16.54 4.95 -24.59
C THR A 23 16.47 3.84 -23.53
N TYR A 24 15.81 4.13 -22.40
CA TYR A 24 15.65 3.19 -21.29
C TYR A 24 14.74 2.01 -21.66
N LEU A 25 13.63 2.28 -22.34
CA LEU A 25 12.74 1.23 -22.84
C LEU A 25 13.47 0.29 -23.81
N ARG A 26 14.24 0.82 -24.77
CA ARG A 26 15.05 -0.03 -25.67
C ARG A 26 16.02 -0.93 -24.90
N ALA A 27 16.71 -0.38 -23.91
CA ALA A 27 17.65 -1.15 -23.09
C ALA A 27 16.93 -2.23 -22.26
N MET A 28 15.77 -1.91 -21.70
CA MET A 28 14.94 -2.86 -20.95
C MET A 28 14.40 -3.97 -21.87
N PHE A 29 13.78 -3.64 -22.99
CA PHE A 29 13.23 -4.62 -23.93
C PHE A 29 14.31 -5.57 -24.45
N LYS A 30 15.50 -5.06 -24.78
CA LYS A 30 16.64 -5.91 -25.18
C LYS A 30 17.03 -6.91 -24.09
N ARG A 31 16.89 -6.54 -22.82
CA ARG A 31 17.21 -7.42 -21.69
C ARG A 31 16.11 -8.44 -21.42
N LEU A 32 14.84 -8.05 -21.58
CA LEU A 32 13.69 -8.96 -21.48
C LEU A 32 13.75 -10.02 -22.59
N ASP A 33 14.03 -9.60 -23.83
CA ASP A 33 14.19 -10.49 -24.98
C ASP A 33 15.31 -11.51 -24.76
N LYS A 34 16.50 -11.07 -24.31
CA LYS A 34 17.61 -11.96 -23.95
C LYS A 34 17.25 -12.99 -22.87
N LYS A 35 16.29 -12.66 -21.99
CA LYS A 35 15.80 -13.53 -20.92
C LYS A 35 14.51 -14.28 -21.29
N ARG A 36 14.01 -14.11 -22.51
CA ARG A 36 12.75 -14.69 -23.01
C ARG A 36 11.55 -14.34 -22.12
N VAL A 37 11.53 -13.13 -21.57
CA VAL A 37 10.40 -12.61 -20.79
C VAL A 37 9.50 -11.82 -21.73
N SER A 38 8.23 -12.21 -21.80
CA SER A 38 7.21 -11.52 -22.59
C SER A 38 6.39 -10.57 -21.71
N LEU A 39 5.98 -9.44 -22.28
CA LEU A 39 5.07 -8.50 -21.64
C LEU A 39 3.67 -8.66 -22.24
N ALA A 40 2.64 -8.50 -21.42
CA ALA A 40 1.25 -8.46 -21.86
C ALA A 40 0.94 -7.06 -22.41
N PRO A 41 0.75 -6.87 -23.74
CA PRO A 41 0.60 -5.53 -24.32
C PRO A 41 -0.66 -4.80 -23.84
N ASP A 42 -1.72 -5.54 -23.55
CA ASP A 42 -2.99 -5.05 -22.99
C ASP A 42 -2.85 -4.48 -21.58
N LYS A 43 -1.80 -4.87 -20.85
CA LYS A 43 -1.49 -4.40 -19.49
C LYS A 43 -0.31 -3.43 -19.44
N ALA A 44 0.30 -3.12 -20.58
CA ALA A 44 1.47 -2.26 -20.66
C ALA A 44 1.08 -0.79 -20.84
N PHE A 45 1.50 0.06 -19.90
CA PHE A 45 1.30 1.50 -19.96
C PHE A 45 2.65 2.18 -20.27
N VAL A 46 2.77 2.81 -21.44
CA VAL A 46 4.06 3.36 -21.94
C VAL A 46 3.92 4.85 -22.22
N GLY A 47 4.86 5.66 -21.70
CA GLY A 47 4.94 7.10 -22.01
C GLY A 47 3.92 7.98 -21.26
N PHE A 48 3.35 7.49 -20.16
CA PHE A 48 2.43 8.27 -19.33
C PHE A 48 3.20 9.11 -18.29
N LEU A 49 2.72 10.32 -18.02
CA LEU A 49 3.25 11.18 -16.95
C LEU A 49 2.85 10.68 -15.55
N CYS A 50 1.76 9.93 -15.46
CA CYS A 50 1.28 9.32 -14.25
C CYS A 50 0.68 7.93 -14.53
N VAL A 51 0.89 6.97 -13.63
CA VAL A 51 0.41 5.60 -13.76
C VAL A 51 -0.13 5.05 -12.44
N ARG A 52 -1.14 4.18 -12.50
CA ARG A 52 -1.63 3.45 -11.33
C ARG A 52 -0.75 2.21 -11.11
N LEU A 53 -0.01 2.18 -10.01
CA LEU A 53 0.89 1.10 -9.61
C LEU A 53 0.53 0.60 -8.22
N LEU A 54 0.26 -0.70 -8.06
CA LEU A 54 -0.09 -1.33 -6.77
C LEU A 54 -1.26 -0.60 -6.04
N GLY A 55 -2.21 -0.06 -6.81
CA GLY A 55 -3.35 0.70 -6.30
C GLY A 55 -3.02 2.11 -5.81
N GLN A 56 -1.83 2.64 -6.15
CA GLN A 56 -1.45 4.03 -5.89
C GLN A 56 -1.27 4.76 -7.21
N MET A 57 -1.60 6.04 -7.25
CA MET A 57 -1.23 6.87 -8.39
C MET A 57 0.21 7.32 -8.22
N VAL A 58 1.05 7.11 -9.23
CA VAL A 58 2.46 7.54 -9.21
C VAL A 58 2.65 8.56 -10.32
N ASP A 59 3.19 9.72 -9.98
CA ASP A 59 3.51 10.81 -10.91
C ASP A 59 4.95 11.31 -10.70
N GLY A 60 5.34 12.36 -11.45
CA GLY A 60 6.68 12.97 -11.36
C GLY A 60 7.01 13.62 -10.01
N VAL A 61 6.03 13.80 -9.12
CA VAL A 61 6.18 14.37 -7.77
C VAL A 61 6.21 13.26 -6.71
N GLY A 62 5.58 12.12 -6.97
CA GLY A 62 5.72 10.91 -6.15
C GLY A 62 4.45 10.04 -6.10
N PHE A 63 4.20 9.44 -4.93
CA PHE A 63 3.03 8.59 -4.68
C PHE A 63 1.81 9.44 -4.29
N THR A 64 0.99 9.80 -5.27
CA THR A 64 -0.28 10.48 -5.04
C THR A 64 -1.33 9.47 -4.59
N THR A 65 -2.00 9.77 -3.48
CA THR A 65 -3.04 8.90 -2.91
C THR A 65 -4.25 8.88 -3.84
N ASP A 66 -4.73 7.69 -4.20
CA ASP A 66 -5.94 7.55 -5.00
C ASP A 66 -7.11 8.33 -4.36
N ALA A 67 -7.71 9.25 -5.11
CA ALA A 67 -8.80 10.10 -4.63
C ALA A 67 -9.98 9.26 -4.12
N GLU A 68 -10.18 8.07 -4.71
CA GLU A 68 -11.18 7.10 -4.28
C GLU A 68 -10.88 6.58 -2.86
N ARG A 69 -9.61 6.27 -2.56
CA ARG A 69 -9.20 5.81 -1.22
C ARG A 69 -9.33 6.91 -0.18
N ILE A 70 -8.98 8.16 -0.51
CA ILE A 70 -9.19 9.29 0.39
C ILE A 70 -10.68 9.51 0.65
N THR A 71 -11.51 9.45 -0.39
CA THR A 71 -12.97 9.57 -0.27
C THR A 71 -13.56 8.46 0.60
N ALA A 72 -13.12 7.22 0.41
CA ALA A 72 -13.54 6.09 1.24
C ALA A 72 -13.15 6.29 2.70
N LEU A 73 -11.90 6.73 2.99
CA LEU A 73 -11.44 7.02 4.35
C LEU A 73 -12.24 8.17 5.00
N LYS A 74 -12.60 9.22 4.24
CA LYS A 74 -13.45 10.32 4.73
C LYS A 74 -14.86 9.85 5.10
N ASN A 75 -15.37 8.82 4.43
CA ASN A 75 -16.71 8.27 4.65
C ASN A 75 -16.74 7.14 5.71
N ILE A 76 -15.61 6.81 6.33
CA ILE A 76 -15.60 5.81 7.40
C ILE A 76 -16.40 6.34 8.60
N LYS A 77 -17.36 5.53 9.06
CA LYS A 77 -18.10 5.81 10.29
C LYS A 77 -17.15 5.82 11.49
N LYS A 78 -17.40 6.75 12.42
CA LYS A 78 -16.65 6.82 13.68
C LYS A 78 -16.70 5.46 14.39
N PRO A 79 -15.56 4.87 14.79
CA PRO A 79 -15.55 3.61 15.51
C PRO A 79 -16.24 3.77 16.87
N THR A 80 -17.11 2.82 17.21
CA THR A 80 -17.88 2.81 18.47
C THR A 80 -17.41 1.74 19.45
N ASP A 81 -16.54 0.82 19.02
CA ASP A 81 -16.01 -0.28 19.82
C ASP A 81 -14.51 -0.51 19.54
N ALA A 82 -13.87 -1.34 20.36
CA ALA A 82 -12.44 -1.65 20.24
C ALA A 82 -12.09 -2.29 18.89
N ALA A 83 -12.97 -3.14 18.36
CA ALA A 83 -12.79 -3.81 17.07
C ALA A 83 -12.88 -2.82 15.89
N GLY A 84 -13.84 -1.90 15.93
CA GLY A 84 -13.97 -0.81 14.97
C GLY A 84 -12.78 0.13 15.03
N LEU A 85 -12.26 0.42 16.22
CA LEU A 85 -11.07 1.26 16.39
C LEU A 85 -9.81 0.59 15.82
N GLU A 86 -9.67 -0.72 16.02
CA GLU A 86 -8.60 -1.51 15.40
C GLU A 86 -8.67 -1.50 13.87
N ARG A 87 -9.87 -1.71 13.32
CA ARG A 87 -10.09 -1.64 11.87
C ARG A 87 -9.78 -0.25 11.32
N TYR A 88 -10.21 0.80 12.02
CA TYR A 88 -9.94 2.18 11.65
C TYR A 88 -8.43 2.44 11.60
N LEU A 89 -7.70 2.10 12.67
CA LEU A 89 -6.24 2.29 12.74
C LEU A 89 -5.49 1.48 11.68
N GLY A 90 -5.95 0.26 11.37
CA GLY A 90 -5.42 -0.56 10.28
C GLY A 90 -5.59 0.11 8.92
N LEU A 91 -6.78 0.65 8.63
CA LEU A 91 -7.07 1.34 7.37
C LEU A 91 -6.27 2.65 7.22
N THR A 92 -6.16 3.45 8.28
CA THR A 92 -5.44 4.73 8.23
C THR A 92 -3.92 4.56 8.24
N SER A 93 -3.40 3.39 8.63
CA SER A 93 -1.95 3.11 8.64
C SER A 93 -1.29 3.27 7.27
N TYR A 94 -2.06 3.10 6.19
CA TYR A 94 -1.65 3.37 4.82
C TYR A 94 -1.21 4.83 4.58
N LEU A 95 -1.70 5.78 5.39
CA LEU A 95 -1.33 7.19 5.32
C LEU A 95 -0.07 7.53 6.14
N ARG A 96 0.53 6.58 6.85
CA ARG A 96 1.64 6.81 7.78
C ARG A 96 2.84 7.52 7.15
N SER A 97 3.16 7.24 5.89
CA SER A 97 4.27 7.88 5.16
C SER A 97 3.92 9.26 4.60
N LYS A 98 2.64 9.65 4.60
CA LYS A 98 2.13 10.88 3.98
C LYS A 98 1.69 11.92 5.00
N ILE A 99 1.48 11.52 6.25
CA ILE A 99 1.08 12.39 7.34
C ILE A 99 2.29 12.57 8.28
N PRO A 100 2.88 13.78 8.36
CA PRO A 100 3.91 14.07 9.35
C PRO A 100 3.40 13.75 10.76
N TYR A 101 4.25 13.14 11.58
CA TYR A 101 3.93 12.79 12.97
C TYR A 101 2.70 11.88 13.14
N TYR A 102 2.38 11.04 12.14
CA TYR A 102 1.25 10.10 12.21
C TYR A 102 1.21 9.28 13.50
N GLY A 103 2.38 8.84 13.99
CA GLY A 103 2.49 8.11 15.25
C GLY A 103 1.94 8.90 16.44
N THR A 104 2.42 10.13 16.63
CA THR A 104 1.96 11.05 17.68
C THR A 104 0.48 11.38 17.55
N ILE A 105 -0.03 11.58 16.32
CA ILE A 105 -1.45 11.88 16.08
C ILE A 105 -2.34 10.69 16.45
N THR A 106 -1.88 9.46 16.18
CA THR A 106 -2.68 8.24 16.42
C THR A 106 -2.46 7.61 17.80
N GLU A 107 -1.45 8.04 18.54
CA GLU A 107 -1.16 7.60 19.91
C GLU A 107 -2.38 7.59 20.84
N PRO A 108 -3.20 8.67 20.97
CA PRO A 108 -4.37 8.65 21.84
C PRO A 108 -5.42 7.60 21.41
N LEU A 109 -5.50 7.28 20.11
CA LEU A 109 -6.39 6.24 19.59
C LEU A 109 -5.86 4.84 19.93
N TYR A 110 -4.54 4.62 19.86
CA TYR A 110 -3.94 3.36 20.32
C TYR A 110 -4.14 3.14 21.81
N ALA A 111 -3.97 4.18 22.63
CA ALA A 111 -4.25 4.12 24.07
C ALA A 111 -5.72 3.78 24.37
N ALA A 112 -6.65 4.46 23.68
CA ALA A 112 -8.09 4.18 23.81
C ALA A 112 -8.44 2.75 23.38
N LYS A 113 -7.75 2.19 22.37
CA LYS A 113 -7.93 0.79 21.98
C LYS A 113 -7.53 -0.17 23.10
N VAL A 114 -6.38 0.05 23.72
CA VAL A 114 -5.87 -0.79 24.80
C VAL A 114 -6.81 -0.76 26.00
N ASP A 115 -7.26 0.42 26.40
CA ASP A 115 -8.23 0.59 27.49
C ASP A 115 -9.58 -0.09 27.17
N ALA A 116 -10.10 0.06 25.95
CA ALA A 116 -11.33 -0.60 25.53
C ALA A 116 -11.20 -2.13 25.48
N GLN A 117 -10.02 -2.67 25.15
CA GLN A 117 -9.73 -4.11 25.19
C GLN A 117 -9.61 -4.62 26.63
N ALA A 118 -9.03 -3.84 27.54
CA ALA A 118 -8.94 -4.19 28.96
C ALA A 118 -10.31 -4.26 29.64
N ARG A 119 -11.28 -3.44 29.19
CA ARG A 119 -12.66 -3.46 29.68
C ARG A 119 -13.53 -4.54 29.02
N ALA A 120 -13.07 -5.14 27.93
CA ALA A 120 -13.80 -6.18 27.22
C ALA A 120 -13.74 -7.50 28.00
N PRO A 121 -14.83 -8.31 28.01
CA PRO A 121 -14.80 -9.63 28.62
C PRO A 121 -13.73 -10.49 27.93
N PRO A 122 -13.01 -11.36 28.68
CA PRO A 122 -11.92 -12.16 28.13
C PRO A 122 -12.40 -12.99 26.95
N LYS A 123 -11.79 -12.76 25.78
CA LYS A 123 -12.09 -13.50 24.56
C LYS A 123 -11.36 -14.84 24.59
N GLY A 124 -12.10 -15.91 24.90
CA GLY A 124 -11.60 -17.27 24.77
C GLY A 124 -12.59 -18.29 25.33
N HIS A 125 -12.89 -19.34 24.55
CA HIS A 125 -13.44 -20.56 25.15
C HIS A 125 -12.36 -21.16 26.06
N LYS A 126 -12.74 -21.62 27.27
CA LYS A 126 -11.84 -22.39 28.14
C LYS A 126 -11.18 -23.47 27.29
N ARG A 127 -9.85 -23.44 27.13
CA ARG A 127 -9.11 -24.54 26.50
C ARG A 127 -9.46 -25.81 27.28
N LYS A 128 -10.03 -26.82 26.61
CA LYS A 128 -10.20 -28.14 27.21
C LYS A 128 -8.82 -28.65 27.60
N SER A 129 -8.55 -28.80 28.89
CA SER A 129 -7.34 -29.45 29.39
C SER A 129 -7.50 -30.94 29.20
N TYR A 130 -6.89 -31.50 28.16
CA TYR A 130 -6.67 -32.94 28.07
C TYR A 130 -5.42 -33.25 28.89
N ILE A 131 -5.59 -33.35 30.21
CA ILE A 131 -4.61 -34.04 31.05
C ILE A 131 -5.04 -35.50 31.04
N ALA A 132 -4.25 -36.33 30.37
CA ALA A 132 -4.40 -37.77 30.38
C ALA A 132 -4.07 -38.30 31.77
N SER A 133 -4.93 -39.13 32.32
CA SER A 133 -4.67 -40.03 33.45
C SER A 133 -5.38 -41.34 33.16
#